data_AF-A0AAD9HQB9-F1
#
_entry.id   AF-A0AAD9HQB9-F1
#
_cell.length_a   1.000
_cell.length_b   1.000
_cell.length_c   1.000
_cell.angle_alpha   90.00
_cell.angle_beta   90.00
_cell.angle_gamma   90.00
#
_symmetry.space_group_name_H-M   'P 1'
#
loop_
_entity.id
_entity.type
_entity.pdbx_description
1 polymer ?
#
loop_
_entity_poly.entity_id
_entity_poly.type
_entity_poly.pdbx_seq_one_letter_code
_entity_poly.pdbx_strand_id
1 'polypeptide(L)'
;MIRTRDFRPDATNLAHVVNARAKRENKPKVVELDTDEFVHIHCGDVLFIVFRDVITAGSMYFESCLFGFFNEAYTQEITFAEDVCPDALELYLNLTHSWFFEIRFRGIRVVPADYFRSLIEAVQEEPFRKAHLEIPKLKLRELAEAVTLADRFLHRSLLCILRQMFLGLLDITHASWGNVKQEARDMDVLYHAEFVLDYVDTFETLSMGHDDENYLRNALTESFHWLTLNTPDLRDRFLYLMSDDFIAECNHDRHGHSETEQFAHAKGIFATDQFCYESVTRVQKQRRFKRVVNMCPFEEQKDVFPWVENPQDRRIRVRRLHNSVRAVKRSARDTRNRERQSDSFVPGATSLPASSDLAAAAAVAVAAVVVVVVVVVAGSVVVNIVCPVMTTINSLIVQRTVVISSKLPKSSLKITRSLRRTVEDFLRP
;
A
#
# COMPACT_ATOMS: atom_id res chain seq x y z
N MET A 1 3.59 1.35 19.36
CA MET A 1 3.55 -0.07 19.79
C MET A 1 3.42 -0.89 18.52
N ILE A 2 4.22 -1.95 18.29
CA ILE A 2 4.14 -2.67 17.01
C ILE A 2 2.93 -3.60 16.98
N ARG A 3 1.95 -3.34 16.11
CA ARG A 3 0.83 -4.26 15.78
C ARG A 3 1.32 -5.35 14.83
N THR A 4 0.73 -6.53 14.89
CA THR A 4 1.06 -7.62 13.95
C THR A 4 -0.17 -8.08 13.19
N ARG A 5 -0.06 -8.20 11.87
CA ARG A 5 -1.06 -8.80 10.99
C ARG A 5 -0.45 -10.00 10.28
N ASP A 6 -0.80 -11.20 10.76
CA ASP A 6 -0.30 -12.47 10.21
C ASP A 6 -1.31 -13.04 9.22
N PHE A 7 -0.98 -12.98 7.92
CA PHE A 7 -1.84 -13.46 6.83
C PHE A 7 -1.70 -14.97 6.56
N ARG A 8 -0.70 -15.63 7.16
CA ARG A 8 -0.44 -17.05 6.89
C ARG A 8 -1.60 -17.97 7.27
N PRO A 9 -2.27 -17.82 8.43
CA PRO A 9 -3.43 -18.65 8.77
C PRO A 9 -4.56 -18.50 7.75
N ASP A 10 -4.86 -17.27 7.33
CA ASP A 10 -5.90 -16.97 6.34
C ASP A 10 -5.53 -17.58 4.98
N ALA A 11 -4.28 -17.45 4.55
CA ALA A 11 -3.76 -18.05 3.32
C ALA A 11 -3.79 -19.59 3.35
N THR A 12 -3.44 -20.22 4.47
CA THR A 12 -3.55 -21.67 4.63
C THR A 12 -5.01 -22.13 4.54
N ASN A 13 -5.93 -21.40 5.18
CA ASN A 13 -7.36 -21.70 5.09
C ASN A 13 -7.88 -21.55 3.64
N LEU A 14 -7.54 -20.44 2.96
CA LEU A 14 -7.90 -20.23 1.56
C LEU A 14 -7.35 -21.34 0.64
N ALA A 15 -6.11 -21.80 0.88
CA ALA A 15 -5.55 -22.94 0.15
C ALA A 15 -6.39 -24.22 0.35
N HIS A 16 -6.85 -24.50 1.57
CA HIS A 16 -7.74 -25.63 1.83
C HIS A 16 -9.09 -25.48 1.12
N VAL A 17 -9.73 -24.31 1.21
CA VAL A 17 -11.01 -24.03 0.56
C VAL A 17 -10.92 -24.18 -0.96
N VAL A 18 -9.87 -23.61 -1.57
CA VAL A 18 -9.65 -23.69 -3.02
C VAL A 18 -9.37 -25.12 -3.48
N ASN A 19 -8.54 -25.87 -2.76
CA ASN A 19 -8.28 -27.27 -3.11
C ASN A 19 -9.51 -28.16 -2.91
N ALA A 20 -10.35 -27.89 -1.91
CA ALA A 20 -11.63 -28.56 -1.75
C ALA A 20 -12.59 -28.23 -2.90
N ARG A 21 -12.62 -26.98 -3.37
CA ARG A 21 -13.37 -26.58 -4.58
C ARG A 21 -12.85 -27.30 -5.83
N ALA A 22 -11.53 -27.35 -6.04
CA ALA A 22 -10.93 -28.07 -7.16
C ALA A 22 -11.29 -29.56 -7.14
N LYS A 23 -11.23 -30.20 -5.98
CA LYS A 23 -11.64 -31.60 -5.81
C LYS A 23 -13.12 -31.83 -6.16
N ARG A 24 -14.02 -30.92 -5.75
CA ARG A 24 -15.46 -30.98 -6.11
C ARG A 24 -15.69 -30.86 -7.62
N GLU A 25 -14.81 -30.15 -8.33
CA GLU A 25 -14.85 -29.99 -9.79
C GLU A 25 -14.00 -31.05 -10.53
N ASN A 26 -13.56 -32.12 -9.86
CA ASN A 26 -12.70 -33.17 -10.42
C ASN A 26 -11.37 -32.65 -11.01
N LYS A 27 -10.84 -31.55 -10.46
CA LYS A 27 -9.54 -30.97 -10.82
C LYS A 27 -8.45 -31.43 -9.83
N PRO A 28 -7.17 -31.53 -10.26
CA PRO A 28 -6.06 -31.80 -9.35
C PRO A 28 -5.91 -30.67 -8.32
N LYS A 29 -5.14 -30.93 -7.25
CA LYS A 29 -4.74 -29.90 -6.27
C LYS A 29 -4.07 -28.74 -7.02
N VAL A 30 -4.59 -27.53 -6.82
CA VAL A 30 -4.19 -26.32 -7.58
C VAL A 30 -3.29 -25.38 -6.78
N VAL A 31 -3.29 -25.50 -5.45
CA VAL A 31 -2.51 -24.65 -4.55
C VAL A 31 -1.70 -25.51 -3.59
N GLU A 32 -0.40 -25.26 -3.56
CA GLU A 32 0.54 -25.78 -2.58
C GLU A 32 1.37 -24.61 -2.06
N LEU A 33 1.34 -24.39 -0.75
CA LEU A 33 2.09 -23.32 -0.08
C LEU A 33 3.24 -23.96 0.68
N ASP A 34 4.45 -23.48 0.46
CA ASP A 34 5.58 -23.80 1.33
C ASP A 34 5.47 -22.95 2.60
N THR A 35 5.19 -23.60 3.73
CA THR A 35 4.95 -22.91 5.00
C THR A 35 6.19 -22.24 5.59
N ASP A 36 7.38 -22.65 5.14
CA ASP A 36 8.65 -22.10 5.59
C ASP A 36 9.07 -20.86 4.76
N GLU A 37 8.39 -20.59 3.63
CA GLU A 37 8.68 -19.44 2.76
C GLU A 37 7.73 -18.27 3.03
N PHE A 38 8.08 -17.47 4.02
CA PHE A 38 7.35 -16.26 4.39
C PHE A 38 8.27 -15.05 4.61
N VAL A 39 7.67 -13.87 4.53
CA VAL A 39 8.32 -12.56 4.52
C VAL A 39 7.71 -11.70 5.62
N HIS A 40 8.55 -10.88 6.25
CA HIS A 40 8.14 -9.81 7.14
C HIS A 40 8.14 -8.49 6.38
N ILE A 41 7.04 -7.76 6.44
CA ILE A 41 6.91 -6.42 5.85
C ILE A 41 6.61 -5.45 6.99
N HIS A 42 7.55 -4.56 7.28
CA HIS A 42 7.42 -3.51 8.27
C HIS A 42 6.85 -2.26 7.60
N CYS A 43 5.76 -1.74 8.13
CA CYS A 43 5.07 -0.56 7.61
C CYS A 43 4.54 0.26 8.78
N GLY A 44 5.20 1.41 9.05
CA GLY A 44 4.94 2.20 10.24
C GLY A 44 5.06 1.37 11.52
N ASP A 45 3.98 1.33 12.31
CA ASP A 45 3.88 0.53 13.53
C ASP A 45 3.26 -0.86 13.31
N VAL A 46 3.10 -1.31 12.07
CA VAL A 46 2.51 -2.62 11.75
C VAL A 46 3.54 -3.55 11.09
N LEU A 47 3.63 -4.77 11.64
CA LEU A 47 4.35 -5.89 11.03
C LEU A 47 3.36 -6.81 10.32
N PHE A 48 3.49 -6.90 9.00
CA PHE A 48 2.77 -7.82 8.15
C PHE A 48 3.59 -9.09 7.92
N ILE A 49 2.96 -10.26 8.02
CA ILE A 49 3.59 -11.56 7.78
C ILE A 49 2.85 -12.29 6.66
N VAL A 50 3.51 -12.53 5.54
CA VAL A 50 2.88 -13.01 4.30
C VAL A 50 3.72 -14.13 3.67
N PHE A 51 3.10 -15.11 3.03
CA PHE A 51 3.85 -16.11 2.25
C PHE A 51 4.52 -15.48 1.04
N ARG A 52 5.79 -15.83 0.82
CA ARG A 52 6.60 -15.28 -0.28
C ARG A 52 5.96 -15.52 -1.64
N ASP A 53 5.41 -16.72 -1.84
CA ASP A 53 4.79 -17.12 -3.11
C ASP A 53 3.54 -16.31 -3.43
N VAL A 54 2.80 -15.86 -2.41
CA VAL A 54 1.60 -15.05 -2.60
C VAL A 54 2.00 -13.64 -3.02
N ILE A 55 2.90 -13.00 -2.28
CA ILE A 55 3.24 -11.59 -2.49
C ILE A 55 4.05 -11.35 -3.78
N THR A 56 4.84 -12.34 -4.21
CA THR A 56 5.68 -12.26 -5.43
C THR A 56 4.98 -12.75 -6.69
N ALA A 57 3.78 -13.34 -6.59
CA ALA A 57 3.10 -13.95 -7.74
C ALA A 57 2.84 -12.96 -8.88
N GLY A 58 2.38 -11.76 -8.53
CA GLY A 58 2.01 -10.72 -9.48
C GLY A 58 2.80 -9.41 -9.36
N SER A 59 3.57 -9.20 -8.29
CA SER A 59 4.35 -7.97 -8.08
C SER A 59 5.80 -8.12 -8.53
N MET A 60 6.23 -7.30 -9.48
CA MET A 60 7.65 -7.24 -9.88
C MET A 60 8.53 -6.57 -8.82
N TYR A 61 7.98 -5.65 -8.03
CA TYR A 61 8.69 -5.03 -6.91
C TYR A 61 9.08 -6.09 -5.88
N PHE A 62 8.10 -6.81 -5.32
CA PHE A 62 8.36 -7.84 -4.31
C PHE A 62 9.21 -8.99 -4.86
N GLU A 63 9.00 -9.38 -6.12
CA GLU A 63 9.88 -10.35 -6.77
C GLU A 63 11.33 -9.86 -6.83
N SER A 64 11.56 -8.59 -7.20
CA SER A 64 12.90 -8.03 -7.27
C SER A 64 13.54 -7.91 -5.89
N CYS A 65 12.78 -7.52 -4.86
CA CYS A 65 13.29 -7.46 -3.48
C CYS A 65 13.70 -8.85 -2.97
N LEU A 66 12.89 -9.89 -3.24
CA LEU A 66 13.00 -11.19 -2.58
C LEU A 66 13.78 -12.24 -3.39
N PHE A 67 13.92 -12.00 -4.69
CA PHE A 67 14.70 -12.81 -5.64
C PHE A 67 15.74 -11.97 -6.39
N GLY A 68 16.04 -10.75 -5.95
CA GLY A 68 17.12 -9.94 -6.51
C GLY A 68 18.36 -9.94 -5.61
N PHE A 69 19.36 -9.15 -6.00
CA PHE A 69 20.62 -9.01 -5.24
C PHE A 69 20.53 -7.94 -4.16
N PHE A 70 19.38 -7.85 -3.49
CA PHE A 70 19.13 -6.89 -2.42
C PHE A 70 19.17 -7.59 -1.05
N ASN A 71 19.35 -6.83 0.03
CA ASN A 71 19.44 -7.37 1.39
C ASN A 71 18.15 -8.11 1.79
N GLU A 72 17.02 -7.66 1.26
CA GLU A 72 15.67 -8.21 1.42
C GLU A 72 15.60 -9.66 0.92
N ALA A 73 16.39 -10.05 -0.08
CA ALA A 73 16.41 -11.42 -0.58
C ALA A 73 17.04 -12.39 0.45
N TYR A 74 18.07 -11.94 1.17
CA TYR A 74 18.73 -12.73 2.21
C TYR A 74 17.97 -12.69 3.55
N THR A 75 17.31 -11.57 3.84
CA THR A 75 16.63 -11.37 5.12
C THR A 75 15.16 -11.78 5.08
N GLN A 76 14.51 -11.68 3.92
CA GLN A 76 13.05 -11.78 3.77
C GLN A 76 12.32 -10.79 4.70
N GLU A 77 12.95 -9.64 4.92
CA GLU A 77 12.44 -8.53 5.72
C GLU A 77 12.45 -7.29 4.81
N ILE A 78 11.28 -6.71 4.58
CA ILE A 78 11.08 -5.49 3.78
C ILE A 78 10.59 -4.40 4.73
N THR A 79 11.13 -3.19 4.60
CA THR A 79 10.70 -2.05 5.42
C THR A 79 10.27 -0.90 4.53
N PHE A 80 9.01 -0.47 4.67
CA PHE A 80 8.52 0.78 4.12
C PHE A 80 8.78 1.90 5.13
N ALA A 81 9.10 3.09 4.62
CA ALA A 81 9.25 4.27 5.46
C ALA A 81 7.85 4.81 5.82
N GLU A 82 7.77 6.06 6.28
CA GLU A 82 6.49 6.75 6.56
C GLU A 82 5.68 7.08 5.29
N ASP A 83 6.06 6.52 4.14
CA ASP A 83 5.51 6.78 2.82
C ASP A 83 4.41 5.78 2.39
N VAL A 84 4.10 4.79 3.23
CA VAL A 84 3.03 3.81 2.98
C VAL A 84 2.09 3.78 4.19
N CYS A 85 0.80 4.00 3.94
CA CYS A 85 -0.24 3.83 4.94
C CYS A 85 -0.42 2.33 5.28
N PRO A 86 -0.38 1.91 6.56
CA PRO A 86 -0.58 0.51 6.94
C PRO A 86 -1.94 -0.05 6.53
N ASP A 87 -3.01 0.74 6.59
CA ASP A 87 -4.36 0.30 6.25
C ASP A 87 -4.50 0.07 4.73
N ALA A 88 -3.92 0.95 3.91
CA ALA A 88 -3.83 0.75 2.47
C ALA A 88 -3.04 -0.52 2.11
N LEU A 89 -1.92 -0.77 2.80
CA LEU A 89 -1.14 -1.98 2.62
C LEU A 89 -1.93 -3.23 3.04
N GLU A 90 -2.69 -3.17 4.13
CA GLU A 90 -3.56 -4.26 4.57
C GLU A 90 -4.63 -4.57 3.51
N LEU A 91 -5.29 -3.55 2.95
CA LEU A 91 -6.26 -3.70 1.87
C LEU A 91 -5.62 -4.31 0.61
N TYR A 92 -4.48 -3.79 0.17
CA TYR A 92 -3.71 -4.34 -0.96
C TYR A 92 -3.36 -5.82 -0.73
N LEU A 93 -2.92 -6.18 0.48
CA LEU A 93 -2.58 -7.56 0.82
C LEU A 93 -3.81 -8.46 0.81
N ASN A 94 -4.94 -8.03 1.37
CA ASN A 94 -6.20 -8.80 1.32
C ASN A 94 -6.62 -9.09 -0.13
N LEU A 95 -6.57 -8.07 -0.99
CA LEU A 95 -6.92 -8.19 -2.41
C LEU A 95 -5.92 -9.08 -3.16
N THR A 96 -4.63 -8.96 -2.86
CA THR A 96 -3.57 -9.81 -3.42
C THR A 96 -3.78 -11.29 -3.06
N HIS A 97 -4.16 -11.60 -1.83
CA HIS A 97 -4.45 -12.98 -1.41
C HIS A 97 -5.64 -13.53 -2.19
N SER A 98 -6.77 -12.83 -2.15
CA SER A 98 -7.99 -13.23 -2.87
C SER A 98 -7.73 -13.43 -4.37
N TRP A 99 -7.01 -12.51 -5.00
CA TRP A 99 -6.56 -12.65 -6.39
C TRP A 99 -5.69 -13.90 -6.61
N PHE A 100 -4.65 -14.10 -5.79
CA PHE A 100 -3.71 -15.21 -5.92
C PHE A 100 -4.41 -16.57 -5.89
N PHE A 101 -5.31 -16.77 -4.94
CA PHE A 101 -6.03 -18.03 -4.80
C PHE A 101 -7.02 -18.27 -5.94
N GLU A 102 -7.68 -17.21 -6.43
CA GLU A 102 -8.63 -17.32 -7.53
C GLU A 102 -7.92 -17.63 -8.87
N ILE A 103 -6.77 -17.01 -9.16
CA ILE A 103 -6.02 -17.33 -10.39
C ILE A 103 -5.51 -18.77 -10.39
N ARG A 104 -5.12 -19.29 -9.21
CA ARG A 104 -4.67 -20.68 -9.06
C ARG A 104 -5.83 -21.64 -9.29
N PHE A 105 -6.99 -21.31 -8.74
CA PHE A 105 -8.19 -22.10 -8.91
C PHE A 105 -8.66 -22.17 -10.38
N ARG A 106 -8.79 -21.01 -11.03
CA ARG A 106 -9.30 -20.95 -12.41
C ARG A 106 -8.29 -21.44 -13.44
N GLY A 107 -7.00 -21.41 -13.12
CA GLY A 107 -5.93 -21.70 -14.07
C GLY A 107 -5.74 -20.60 -15.13
N ILE A 108 -6.43 -19.46 -14.98
CA ILE A 108 -6.30 -18.26 -15.81
C ILE A 108 -5.89 -17.08 -14.91
N ARG A 109 -5.17 -16.09 -15.44
CA ARG A 109 -4.66 -14.97 -14.62
C ARG A 109 -5.55 -13.75 -14.64
N VAL A 110 -6.61 -13.78 -15.45
CA VAL A 110 -7.69 -12.79 -15.44
C VAL A 110 -8.72 -13.20 -14.40
N VAL A 111 -8.81 -12.41 -13.33
CA VAL A 111 -9.94 -12.43 -12.41
C VAL A 111 -10.86 -11.28 -12.80
N PRO A 112 -12.14 -11.53 -13.13
CA PRO A 112 -13.10 -10.45 -13.36
C PRO A 112 -13.24 -9.58 -12.12
N ALA A 113 -13.36 -8.26 -12.28
CA ALA A 113 -13.58 -7.35 -11.15
C ALA A 113 -14.85 -7.72 -10.36
N ASP A 114 -15.86 -8.29 -11.03
CA ASP A 114 -17.08 -8.82 -10.41
C ASP A 114 -16.85 -9.86 -9.31
N TYR A 115 -15.70 -10.54 -9.31
CA TYR A 115 -15.33 -11.44 -8.23
C TYR A 115 -15.21 -10.71 -6.88
N PHE A 116 -14.81 -9.44 -6.90
CA PHE A 116 -14.62 -8.59 -5.72
C PHE A 116 -15.83 -7.71 -5.43
N ARG A 117 -16.94 -7.90 -6.15
CA ARG A 117 -18.15 -7.07 -6.03
C ARG A 117 -18.68 -7.00 -4.61
N SER A 118 -18.67 -8.12 -3.88
CA SER A 118 -19.12 -8.16 -2.47
C SER A 118 -18.30 -7.28 -1.53
N LEU A 119 -17.05 -6.94 -1.88
CA LEU A 119 -16.24 -6.01 -1.10
C LEU A 119 -16.69 -4.56 -1.32
N ILE A 120 -17.07 -4.22 -2.56
CA ILE A 120 -17.47 -2.87 -2.97
C ILE A 120 -18.92 -2.59 -2.56
N GLU A 121 -19.81 -3.56 -2.73
CA GLU A 121 -21.24 -3.46 -2.39
C GLU A 121 -21.52 -3.61 -0.88
N ALA A 122 -20.50 -3.86 -0.06
CA ALA A 122 -20.68 -3.96 1.37
C ALA A 122 -21.14 -2.61 1.95
N VAL A 123 -22.26 -2.60 2.66
CA VAL A 123 -22.84 -1.41 3.31
C VAL A 123 -22.40 -1.33 4.77
N GLN A 124 -22.19 -0.11 5.28
CA GLN A 124 -21.88 0.13 6.68
C GLN A 124 -23.10 -0.18 7.58
N GLU A 125 -22.95 -1.08 8.57
CA GLU A 125 -24.11 -1.62 9.31
C GLU A 125 -24.67 -0.70 10.40
N GLU A 126 -23.84 0.11 11.07
CA GLU A 126 -24.22 0.84 12.28
C GLU A 126 -23.63 2.27 12.23
N PRO A 127 -24.41 3.25 11.75
CA PRO A 127 -25.72 3.63 12.31
C PRO A 127 -26.91 3.53 11.34
N PHE A 128 -26.70 3.02 10.12
CA PHE A 128 -27.60 3.26 8.98
C PHE A 128 -28.82 2.35 8.87
N ARG A 129 -28.88 1.25 9.65
CA ARG A 129 -30.06 0.36 9.70
C ARG A 129 -31.37 1.07 10.04
N LYS A 130 -31.33 2.20 10.75
CA LYS A 130 -32.53 2.96 11.12
C LYS A 130 -33.03 3.90 10.02
N ALA A 131 -32.17 4.26 9.08
CA ALA A 131 -32.46 5.27 8.08
C ALA A 131 -32.62 4.69 6.66
N HIS A 132 -32.35 3.39 6.43
CA HIS A 132 -32.28 2.76 5.10
C HIS A 132 -31.14 3.27 4.19
N LEU A 133 -30.19 4.00 4.78
CA LEU A 133 -29.05 4.58 4.07
C LEU A 133 -28.04 3.49 3.66
N GLU A 134 -27.83 3.34 2.36
CA GLU A 134 -26.88 2.39 1.77
C GLU A 134 -25.51 3.05 1.52
N ILE A 135 -24.79 3.40 2.60
CA ILE A 135 -23.45 3.99 2.47
C ILE A 135 -22.39 2.87 2.29
N PRO A 136 -21.54 2.95 1.25
CA PRO A 136 -20.44 2.01 1.06
C PRO A 136 -19.53 1.96 2.27
N LYS A 137 -19.20 0.74 2.70
CA LYS A 137 -18.28 0.48 3.80
C LYS A 137 -16.83 0.79 3.40
N LEU A 138 -16.44 0.42 2.17
CA LEU A 138 -15.15 0.75 1.60
C LEU A 138 -15.21 2.19 1.06
N LYS A 139 -14.27 3.03 1.46
CA LYS A 139 -14.20 4.42 1.00
C LYS A 139 -13.42 4.54 -0.31
N LEU A 140 -13.73 5.57 -1.10
CA LEU A 140 -13.05 5.82 -2.38
C LEU A 140 -11.56 6.04 -2.17
N ARG A 141 -11.20 6.79 -1.12
CA ARG A 141 -9.80 7.09 -0.78
C ARG A 141 -9.01 5.82 -0.49
N GLU A 142 -9.56 4.92 0.32
CA GLU A 142 -8.91 3.65 0.69
C GLU A 142 -8.59 2.80 -0.55
N LEU A 143 -9.53 2.72 -1.49
CA LEU A 143 -9.34 1.98 -2.72
C LEU A 143 -8.36 2.68 -3.69
N ALA A 144 -8.37 4.02 -3.74
CA ALA A 144 -7.38 4.79 -4.49
C ALA A 144 -5.97 4.58 -3.95
N GLU A 145 -5.77 4.60 -2.64
CA GLU A 145 -4.48 4.30 -2.02
C GLU A 145 -4.02 2.88 -2.40
N ALA A 146 -4.92 1.88 -2.41
CA ALA A 146 -4.59 0.53 -2.89
C ALA A 146 -4.23 0.48 -4.39
N VAL A 147 -4.86 1.30 -5.25
CA VAL A 147 -4.49 1.47 -6.66
C VAL A 147 -3.05 2.00 -6.78
N THR A 148 -2.71 3.07 -6.04
CA THR A 148 -1.36 3.64 -6.07
C THR A 148 -0.31 2.64 -5.61
N LEU A 149 -0.61 1.84 -4.58
CA LEU A 149 0.28 0.77 -4.12
C LEU A 149 0.45 -0.33 -5.17
N ALA A 150 -0.63 -0.74 -5.85
CA ALA A 150 -0.54 -1.76 -6.89
C ALA A 150 0.30 -1.29 -8.09
N ASP A 151 0.22 -0.01 -8.46
CA ASP A 151 1.09 0.56 -9.49
C ASP A 151 2.55 0.65 -9.02
N ARG A 152 2.78 1.19 -7.82
CA ARG A 152 4.11 1.23 -7.18
C ARG A 152 4.77 -0.14 -7.10
N PHE A 153 4.00 -1.17 -6.73
CA PHE A 153 4.48 -2.55 -6.65
C PHE A 153 4.56 -3.25 -8.00
N LEU A 154 4.22 -2.55 -9.09
CA LEU A 154 4.20 -3.05 -10.46
C LEU A 154 3.35 -4.32 -10.58
N HIS A 155 2.23 -4.37 -9.87
CA HIS A 155 1.31 -5.49 -9.81
C HIS A 155 0.21 -5.34 -10.87
N ARG A 156 0.61 -5.32 -12.15
CA ARG A 156 -0.27 -4.97 -13.28
C ARG A 156 -1.58 -5.76 -13.35
N SER A 157 -1.55 -7.06 -13.08
CA SER A 157 -2.77 -7.90 -13.08
C SER A 157 -3.80 -7.47 -12.03
N LEU A 158 -3.34 -7.08 -10.84
CA LEU A 158 -4.22 -6.58 -9.78
C LEU A 158 -4.60 -5.12 -10.03
N LEU A 159 -3.68 -4.30 -10.55
CA LEU A 159 -3.92 -2.89 -10.85
C LEU A 159 -5.14 -2.69 -11.78
N CYS A 160 -5.24 -3.46 -12.87
CA CYS A 160 -6.40 -3.38 -13.76
C CYS A 160 -7.72 -3.71 -13.05
N ILE A 161 -7.69 -4.69 -12.14
CA ILE A 161 -8.85 -5.07 -11.34
C ILE A 161 -9.21 -3.94 -10.39
N LEU A 162 -8.24 -3.38 -9.66
CA LEU A 162 -8.47 -2.29 -8.71
C LEU A 162 -9.02 -1.04 -9.39
N ARG A 163 -8.56 -0.70 -10.58
CA ARG A 163 -9.09 0.43 -11.37
C ARG A 163 -10.56 0.22 -11.75
N GLN A 164 -10.93 -1.00 -12.17
CA GLN A 164 -12.33 -1.34 -12.44
C GLN A 164 -13.18 -1.37 -11.16
N MET A 165 -12.62 -1.88 -10.06
CA MET A 165 -13.26 -1.84 -8.74
C MET A 165 -13.50 -0.41 -8.27
N PHE A 166 -12.56 0.50 -8.51
CA PHE A 166 -12.69 1.91 -8.14
C PHE A 166 -13.83 2.58 -8.90
N LEU A 167 -13.92 2.37 -10.22
CA LEU A 167 -15.04 2.86 -11.00
C LEU A 167 -16.38 2.29 -10.51
N GLY A 168 -16.44 0.99 -10.19
CA GLY A 168 -17.64 0.41 -9.59
C GLY A 168 -17.99 1.01 -8.22
N LEU A 169 -17.01 1.28 -7.38
CA LEU A 169 -17.20 1.94 -6.08
C LEU A 169 -17.70 3.37 -6.25
N LEU A 170 -17.17 4.10 -7.25
CA LEU A 170 -17.57 5.46 -7.56
C LEU A 170 -19.04 5.53 -8.00
N ASP A 171 -19.49 4.61 -8.86
CA ASP A 171 -20.90 4.50 -9.26
C ASP A 171 -21.81 4.27 -8.05
N ILE A 172 -21.44 3.32 -7.18
CA ILE A 172 -22.22 3.00 -5.98
C ILE A 172 -22.23 4.20 -5.01
N THR A 173 -21.09 4.86 -4.84
CA THR A 173 -20.97 6.04 -3.97
C THR A 173 -21.82 7.19 -4.48
N HIS A 174 -21.75 7.48 -5.79
CA HIS A 174 -22.60 8.49 -6.42
C HIS A 174 -24.10 8.16 -6.24
N ALA A 175 -24.51 6.92 -6.47
CA ALA A 175 -25.90 6.50 -6.27
C ALA A 175 -26.34 6.61 -4.81
N SER A 176 -25.46 6.24 -3.86
CA SER A 176 -25.74 6.32 -2.43
C SER A 176 -26.02 7.74 -1.96
N TRP A 177 -25.37 8.76 -2.55
CA TRP A 177 -25.67 10.16 -2.27
C TRP A 177 -27.13 10.53 -2.57
N GLY A 178 -27.64 10.06 -3.71
CA GLY A 178 -29.03 10.29 -4.10
C GLY A 178 -30.01 9.80 -3.04
N ASN A 179 -29.74 8.63 -2.47
CA ASN A 179 -30.55 8.04 -1.39
C ASN A 179 -30.38 8.83 -0.08
N VAL A 180 -29.13 9.17 0.29
CA VAL A 180 -28.81 9.91 1.52
C VAL A 180 -29.50 11.27 1.56
N LYS A 181 -29.49 12.02 0.46
CA LYS A 181 -30.16 13.33 0.37
C LYS A 181 -31.68 13.22 0.51
N GLN A 182 -32.30 12.17 -0.02
CA GLN A 182 -33.75 12.00 0.04
C GLN A 182 -34.24 11.72 1.46
N GLU A 183 -33.51 10.87 2.19
CA GLU A 183 -33.86 10.42 3.54
C GLU A 183 -33.40 11.40 4.62
N ALA A 184 -32.30 12.13 4.36
CA ALA A 184 -31.78 13.15 5.25
C ALA A 184 -31.51 14.49 4.55
N ARG A 185 -32.59 15.24 4.42
CA ARG A 185 -32.58 16.58 3.82
C ARG A 185 -31.82 17.62 4.62
N ASP A 186 -31.60 17.36 5.92
CA ASP A 186 -30.77 18.21 6.74
C ASP A 186 -29.30 18.04 6.32
N MET A 187 -28.72 19.13 5.81
CA MET A 187 -27.34 19.17 5.32
C MET A 187 -26.33 19.31 6.45
N ASP A 188 -26.77 19.56 7.69
CA ASP A 188 -25.89 19.73 8.84
C ASP A 188 -25.51 18.40 9.50
N VAL A 189 -25.92 17.27 8.91
CA VAL A 189 -25.59 15.93 9.41
C VAL A 189 -24.20 15.49 8.96
N LEU A 190 -23.45 14.91 9.92
CA LEU A 190 -22.02 14.58 9.78
C LEU A 190 -21.67 13.76 8.52
N TYR A 191 -22.52 12.83 8.08
CA TYR A 191 -22.22 11.98 6.92
C TYR A 191 -22.18 12.74 5.59
N HIS A 192 -22.82 13.91 5.47
CA HIS A 192 -22.71 14.72 4.26
C HIS A 192 -21.30 15.31 4.14
N ALA A 193 -20.71 15.74 5.26
CA ALA A 193 -19.33 16.19 5.30
C ALA A 193 -18.35 15.03 5.04
N GLU A 194 -18.58 13.85 5.63
CA GLU A 194 -17.76 12.66 5.36
C GLU A 194 -17.80 12.24 3.90
N PHE A 195 -18.96 12.36 3.23
CA PHE A 195 -19.11 12.08 1.81
C PHE A 195 -18.27 13.03 0.95
N VAL A 196 -18.33 14.33 1.23
CA VAL A 196 -17.53 15.33 0.51
C VAL A 196 -16.03 15.11 0.76
N LEU A 197 -15.65 14.83 2.01
CA LEU A 197 -14.27 14.54 2.37
C LEU A 197 -13.72 13.31 1.63
N ASP A 198 -14.50 12.25 1.46
CA ASP A 198 -14.04 11.07 0.71
C ASP A 198 -13.72 11.44 -0.76
N TYR A 199 -14.53 12.29 -1.41
CA TYR A 199 -14.23 12.78 -2.76
C TYR A 199 -12.97 13.66 -2.79
N VAL A 200 -12.82 14.59 -1.86
CA VAL A 200 -11.68 15.52 -1.81
C VAL A 200 -10.38 14.75 -1.53
N ASP A 201 -10.36 13.92 -0.50
CA ASP A 201 -9.18 13.12 -0.15
C ASP A 201 -8.80 12.14 -1.28
N THR A 202 -9.79 11.57 -1.96
CA THR A 202 -9.55 10.70 -3.13
C THR A 202 -8.93 11.50 -4.27
N PHE A 203 -9.41 12.71 -4.53
CA PHE A 203 -8.83 13.58 -5.56
C PHE A 203 -7.38 13.92 -5.25
N GLU A 204 -7.05 14.26 -4.01
CA GLU A 204 -5.68 14.55 -3.60
C GLU A 204 -4.77 13.33 -3.78
N THR A 205 -5.26 12.14 -3.38
CA THR A 205 -4.54 10.87 -3.55
C THR A 205 -4.24 10.58 -5.01
N LEU A 206 -5.23 10.75 -5.90
CA LEU A 206 -5.08 10.48 -7.34
C LEU A 206 -4.27 11.56 -8.07
N SER A 207 -4.29 12.80 -7.58
CA SER A 207 -3.55 13.92 -8.17
C SER A 207 -2.03 13.80 -7.97
N MET A 208 -1.59 13.02 -6.98
CA MET A 208 -0.18 12.65 -6.80
C MET A 208 0.24 11.43 -7.66
N GLY A 209 -0.69 10.82 -8.39
CA GLY A 209 -0.49 9.60 -9.18
C GLY A 209 0.18 9.82 -10.54
N HIS A 210 0.31 8.74 -11.31
CA HIS A 210 0.81 8.77 -12.70
C HIS A 210 -0.33 9.08 -13.69
N ASP A 211 -0.01 9.13 -14.99
CA ASP A 211 -0.94 9.54 -16.05
C ASP A 211 -2.26 8.75 -16.08
N ASP A 212 -2.23 7.46 -15.72
CA ASP A 212 -3.42 6.61 -15.71
C ASP A 212 -4.35 6.92 -14.53
N GLU A 213 -3.82 7.38 -13.40
CA GLU A 213 -4.62 7.81 -12.24
C GLU A 213 -5.41 9.08 -12.57
N ASN A 214 -4.97 9.88 -13.56
CA ASN A 214 -5.75 11.01 -14.06
C ASN A 214 -7.09 10.56 -14.66
N TYR A 215 -7.19 9.37 -15.26
CA TYR A 215 -8.49 8.86 -15.74
C TYR A 215 -9.46 8.62 -14.58
N LEU A 216 -8.97 8.10 -13.45
CA LEU A 216 -9.78 7.93 -12.24
C LEU A 216 -10.15 9.29 -11.62
N ARG A 217 -9.18 10.22 -11.59
CA ARG A 217 -9.39 11.59 -11.10
C ARG A 217 -10.45 12.34 -11.92
N ASN A 218 -10.40 12.20 -13.24
CA ASN A 218 -11.35 12.84 -14.15
C ASN A 218 -12.75 12.24 -13.98
N ALA A 219 -12.87 10.91 -13.85
CA ALA A 219 -14.14 10.26 -13.55
C ALA A 219 -14.71 10.68 -12.18
N LEU A 220 -13.85 10.80 -11.16
CA LEU A 220 -14.22 11.26 -9.81
C LEU A 220 -14.77 12.70 -9.84
N THR A 221 -14.04 13.62 -10.48
CA THR A 221 -14.44 15.04 -10.57
C THR A 221 -15.67 15.25 -11.45
N GLU A 222 -15.84 14.46 -12.52
CA GLU A 222 -17.08 14.40 -13.32
C GLU A 222 -18.25 13.95 -12.44
N SER A 223 -18.11 12.83 -11.74
CA SER A 223 -19.14 12.31 -10.84
C SER A 223 -19.56 13.37 -9.81
N PHE A 224 -18.60 14.07 -9.19
CA PHE A 224 -18.90 15.13 -8.22
C PHE A 224 -19.55 16.36 -8.87
N HIS A 225 -19.11 16.76 -10.07
CA HIS A 225 -19.69 17.87 -10.81
C HIS A 225 -21.20 17.67 -11.01
N TRP A 226 -21.61 16.48 -11.47
CA TRP A 226 -23.03 16.16 -11.67
C TRP A 226 -23.83 16.11 -10.37
N LEU A 227 -23.22 15.65 -9.26
CA LEU A 227 -23.84 15.75 -7.93
C LEU A 227 -24.11 17.20 -7.52
N THR A 228 -23.16 18.11 -7.77
CA THR A 228 -23.30 19.53 -7.44
C THR A 228 -24.34 20.24 -8.31
N LEU A 229 -24.46 19.90 -9.61
CA LEU A 229 -25.51 20.45 -10.47
C LEU A 229 -26.91 20.06 -9.99
N ASN A 230 -27.08 18.81 -9.55
CA ASN A 230 -28.33 18.30 -9.00
C ASN A 230 -28.57 18.77 -7.54
N THR A 231 -27.55 19.34 -6.88
CA THR A 231 -27.59 19.79 -5.48
C THR A 231 -26.72 21.05 -5.29
N PRO A 232 -27.19 22.24 -5.71
CA PRO A 232 -26.39 23.47 -5.63
C PRO A 232 -25.90 23.78 -4.22
N ASP A 233 -26.74 23.52 -3.22
CA ASP A 233 -26.43 23.73 -1.79
C ASP A 233 -25.24 22.91 -1.28
N LEU A 234 -24.90 21.79 -1.93
CA LEU A 234 -23.76 20.95 -1.55
C LEU A 234 -22.45 21.71 -1.68
N ARG A 235 -22.28 22.38 -2.81
CA ARG A 235 -21.06 23.12 -3.11
C ARG A 235 -20.90 24.29 -2.16
N ASP A 236 -21.96 25.08 -1.97
CA ASP A 236 -21.89 26.30 -1.15
C ASP A 236 -21.67 25.99 0.33
N ARG A 237 -22.29 24.93 0.86
CA ARG A 237 -22.17 24.54 2.27
C ARG A 237 -20.84 23.87 2.60
N PHE A 238 -20.31 23.05 1.71
CA PHE A 238 -19.09 22.27 1.98
C PHE A 238 -17.85 22.82 1.27
N LEU A 239 -17.92 24.02 0.69
CA LEU A 239 -16.78 24.65 0.00
C LEU A 239 -15.53 24.72 0.88
N TYR A 240 -15.71 24.94 2.19
CA TYR A 240 -14.61 25.03 3.15
C TYR A 240 -13.83 23.71 3.35
N LEU A 241 -14.40 22.58 2.91
CA LEU A 241 -13.76 21.27 2.92
C LEU A 241 -13.02 20.94 1.62
N MET A 242 -13.23 21.74 0.56
CA MET A 242 -12.71 21.47 -0.77
C MET A 242 -11.43 22.27 -1.02
N SER A 243 -10.42 21.63 -1.62
CA SER A 243 -9.22 22.32 -2.08
C SER A 243 -9.50 23.15 -3.34
N ASP A 244 -8.74 24.23 -3.54
CA ASP A 244 -8.89 25.11 -4.72
C ASP A 244 -8.72 24.34 -6.04
N ASP A 245 -7.80 23.37 -6.07
CA ASP A 245 -7.54 22.52 -7.24
C ASP A 245 -8.74 21.59 -7.54
N PHE A 246 -9.33 21.00 -6.51
CA PHE A 246 -10.53 20.19 -6.66
C PHE A 246 -11.71 21.02 -7.19
N ILE A 247 -11.89 22.23 -6.64
CA ILE A 247 -12.91 23.17 -7.10
C ILE A 247 -12.68 23.55 -8.57
N ALA A 248 -11.43 23.83 -8.95
CA ALA A 248 -11.08 24.19 -10.33
C ALA A 248 -11.42 23.07 -11.32
N GLU A 249 -11.15 21.80 -10.96
CA GLU A 249 -11.50 20.68 -11.82
C GLU A 249 -13.00 20.40 -11.88
N CYS A 250 -13.70 20.50 -10.76
CA CYS A 250 -15.16 20.40 -10.76
C CYS A 250 -15.82 21.52 -11.58
N ASN A 251 -15.19 22.68 -11.73
CA ASN A 251 -15.69 23.81 -12.53
C ASN A 251 -15.31 23.78 -14.01
N HIS A 252 -14.55 22.78 -14.46
CA HIS A 252 -14.27 22.65 -15.88
C HIS A 252 -15.56 22.59 -16.70
N ASP A 253 -15.53 23.31 -17.82
CA ASP A 253 -16.65 23.38 -18.74
C ASP A 253 -16.92 21.99 -19.34
N ARG A 254 -18.11 21.46 -19.06
CA ARG A 254 -18.58 20.16 -19.53
C ARG A 254 -19.85 20.30 -20.41
N HIS A 255 -20.12 21.48 -20.96
CA HIS A 255 -21.28 21.67 -21.84
C HIS A 255 -21.21 20.75 -23.06
N GLY A 256 -22.26 19.95 -23.28
CA GLY A 256 -22.36 19.01 -24.40
C GLY A 256 -21.75 17.63 -24.14
N HIS A 257 -21.14 17.42 -22.98
CA HIS A 257 -20.65 16.11 -22.54
C HIS A 257 -21.75 15.32 -21.82
N SER A 258 -21.72 13.99 -21.93
CA SER A 258 -22.68 13.13 -21.20
C SER A 258 -22.26 12.96 -19.74
N GLU A 259 -23.20 12.67 -18.84
CA GLU A 259 -22.94 12.48 -17.40
C GLU A 259 -21.90 11.39 -17.09
N THR A 260 -21.72 10.46 -18.00
CA THR A 260 -20.87 9.27 -17.83
C THR A 260 -19.70 9.25 -18.81
N GLU A 261 -19.32 10.37 -19.41
CA GLU A 261 -18.33 10.37 -20.49
C GLU A 261 -16.92 9.99 -20.02
N GLN A 262 -16.40 10.66 -18.99
CA GLN A 262 -15.09 10.32 -18.42
C GLN A 262 -15.13 8.93 -17.79
N PHE A 263 -16.25 8.57 -17.17
CA PHE A 263 -16.47 7.24 -16.63
C PHE A 263 -16.37 6.13 -17.70
N ALA A 264 -17.12 6.27 -18.79
CA ALA A 264 -17.14 5.31 -19.90
C ALA A 264 -15.79 5.25 -20.61
N HIS A 265 -15.12 6.39 -20.76
CA HIS A 265 -13.78 6.47 -21.32
C HIS A 265 -12.77 5.70 -20.47
N ALA A 266 -12.68 5.97 -19.16
CA ALA A 266 -11.79 5.26 -18.25
C ALA A 266 -12.06 3.74 -18.25
N LYS A 267 -13.34 3.35 -18.20
CA LYS A 267 -13.75 1.95 -18.26
C LYS A 267 -13.30 1.25 -19.55
N GLY A 268 -13.40 1.93 -20.70
CA GLY A 268 -12.95 1.40 -21.99
C GLY A 268 -11.45 1.18 -22.06
N ILE A 269 -10.66 2.12 -21.53
CA ILE A 269 -9.20 1.99 -21.45
C ILE A 269 -8.80 0.82 -20.55
N PHE A 270 -9.33 0.75 -19.33
CA PHE A 270 -8.94 -0.29 -18.37
C PHE A 270 -9.38 -1.70 -18.78
N ALA A 271 -10.50 -1.83 -19.48
CA ALA A 271 -10.90 -3.11 -20.08
C ALA A 271 -9.86 -3.57 -21.11
N THR A 272 -9.37 -2.66 -21.95
CA THR A 272 -8.35 -2.96 -22.96
C THR A 272 -7.01 -3.35 -22.32
N ASP A 273 -6.57 -2.58 -21.32
CA ASP A 273 -5.31 -2.82 -20.59
C ASP A 273 -5.27 -4.21 -19.94
N GLN A 274 -6.39 -4.66 -19.37
CA GLN A 274 -6.47 -5.98 -18.75
C GLN A 274 -6.13 -7.11 -19.73
N PHE A 275 -6.56 -7.01 -20.99
CA PHE A 275 -6.24 -8.00 -22.03
C PHE A 275 -4.79 -7.88 -22.53
N CYS A 276 -4.26 -6.66 -22.65
CA CYS A 276 -2.92 -6.43 -23.18
C CYS A 276 -1.79 -6.85 -22.22
N TYR A 277 -1.89 -6.49 -20.94
CA TYR A 277 -0.76 -6.63 -20.00
C TYR A 277 -0.59 -8.01 -19.36
N GLU A 278 -1.62 -8.86 -19.37
CA GLU A 278 -1.57 -10.21 -18.79
C GLU A 278 -0.50 -11.09 -19.48
N SER A 279 -0.48 -11.06 -20.82
CA SER A 279 0.42 -11.88 -21.63
C SER A 279 1.87 -11.37 -21.57
N VAL A 280 2.05 -10.05 -21.58
CA VAL A 280 3.36 -9.39 -21.66
C VAL A 280 4.13 -9.52 -20.35
N THR A 281 3.51 -9.29 -19.20
CA THR A 281 4.19 -9.26 -17.90
C THR A 281 4.80 -10.62 -17.54
N ARG A 282 4.08 -11.72 -17.78
CA ARG A 282 4.60 -13.08 -17.53
C ARG A 282 5.78 -13.40 -18.43
N VAL A 283 5.65 -13.11 -19.72
CA VAL A 283 6.70 -13.40 -20.70
C VAL A 283 7.96 -12.60 -20.38
N GLN A 284 7.81 -11.34 -19.98
CA GLN A 284 8.92 -10.51 -19.52
C GLN A 284 9.57 -11.07 -18.24
N LYS A 285 8.77 -11.44 -17.23
CA LYS A 285 9.25 -12.06 -15.98
C LYS A 285 10.04 -13.34 -16.25
N GLN A 286 9.48 -14.29 -17.01
CA GLN A 286 10.15 -15.54 -17.35
C GLN A 286 11.42 -15.32 -18.19
N ARG A 287 11.40 -14.37 -19.14
CA ARG A 287 12.58 -14.02 -19.94
C ARG A 287 13.69 -13.41 -19.09
N ARG A 288 13.36 -12.48 -18.20
CA ARG A 288 14.34 -11.85 -17.29
C ARG A 288 14.96 -12.87 -16.36
N PHE A 289 14.15 -13.69 -15.70
CA PHE A 289 14.64 -14.73 -14.80
C PHE A 289 15.50 -15.76 -15.53
N LYS A 290 15.05 -16.25 -16.71
CA LYS A 290 15.83 -17.19 -17.52
C LYS A 290 17.17 -16.60 -17.99
N ARG A 291 17.21 -15.31 -18.37
CA ARG A 291 18.47 -14.65 -18.73
C ARG A 291 19.43 -14.60 -17.55
N VAL A 292 18.95 -14.22 -16.37
CA VAL A 292 19.78 -14.15 -15.15
C VAL A 292 20.33 -15.51 -14.79
N VAL A 293 19.48 -16.53 -14.70
CA VAL A 293 19.90 -17.91 -14.39
C VAL A 293 20.91 -18.44 -15.41
N ASN A 294 20.73 -18.13 -16.70
CA ASN A 294 21.64 -18.56 -17.76
C ASN A 294 22.99 -17.82 -17.78
N MET A 295 23.18 -16.76 -16.97
CA MET A 295 24.48 -16.08 -16.86
C MET A 295 25.48 -16.84 -15.99
N CYS A 296 25.03 -17.84 -15.22
CA CYS A 296 25.86 -18.59 -14.29
C CYS A 296 25.70 -20.11 -14.52
N PRO A 297 26.80 -20.88 -14.63
CA PRO A 297 26.76 -22.34 -14.62
C PRO A 297 26.00 -22.86 -13.40
N PHE A 298 25.25 -23.96 -13.55
CA PHE A 298 24.35 -24.49 -12.52
C PHE A 298 25.06 -24.73 -11.18
N GLU A 299 26.32 -25.19 -11.23
CA GLU A 299 27.15 -25.50 -10.08
C GLU A 299 27.53 -24.27 -9.26
N GLU A 300 27.61 -23.09 -9.89
CA GLU A 300 27.99 -21.81 -9.30
C GLU A 300 26.77 -20.98 -8.86
N GLN A 301 25.55 -21.39 -9.24
CA GLN A 301 24.32 -20.65 -8.94
C GLN A 301 24.07 -20.48 -7.44
N LYS A 302 24.46 -21.47 -6.62
CA LYS A 302 24.37 -21.43 -5.15
C LYS A 302 25.26 -20.36 -4.51
N ASP A 303 26.35 -19.98 -5.18
CA ASP A 303 27.33 -19.02 -4.67
C ASP A 303 27.03 -17.60 -5.15
N VAL A 304 26.18 -17.47 -6.18
CA VAL A 304 25.83 -16.21 -6.83
C VAL A 304 24.42 -15.76 -6.46
N PHE A 305 23.42 -16.66 -6.53
CA PHE A 305 22.02 -16.26 -6.44
C PHE A 305 21.46 -16.36 -5.01
N PRO A 306 20.93 -15.27 -4.43
CA PRO A 306 20.37 -15.26 -3.07
C PRO A 306 19.21 -16.22 -2.85
N TRP A 307 18.49 -16.60 -3.91
CA TRP A 307 17.36 -17.52 -3.83
C TRP A 307 17.76 -19.00 -3.97
N VAL A 308 19.02 -19.28 -4.28
CA VAL A 308 19.58 -20.64 -4.28
C VAL A 308 20.28 -20.85 -2.95
N GLU A 309 19.49 -20.89 -1.87
CA GLU A 309 20.02 -20.98 -0.51
C GLU A 309 20.53 -22.40 -0.18
N ASN A 310 21.67 -22.47 0.50
CA ASN A 310 22.08 -23.68 1.20
C ASN A 310 21.00 -24.05 2.25
N PRO A 311 20.62 -25.33 2.40
CA PRO A 311 19.67 -25.77 3.42
C PRO A 311 19.96 -25.27 4.84
N GLN A 312 21.23 -25.04 5.20
CA GLN A 312 21.60 -24.49 6.51
C GLN A 312 21.23 -23.01 6.65
N ASP A 313 21.52 -22.18 5.65
CA ASP A 313 21.20 -20.75 5.65
C ASP A 313 19.69 -20.54 5.68
N ARG A 314 18.95 -21.34 4.89
CA ARG A 314 17.49 -21.39 4.93
C ARG A 314 16.97 -21.66 6.35
N ARG A 315 17.51 -22.69 7.03
CA ARG A 315 17.11 -23.02 8.42
C ARG A 315 17.40 -21.88 9.39
N ILE A 316 18.56 -21.21 9.27
CA ILE A 316 18.93 -20.09 10.14
C ILE A 316 17.97 -18.91 9.93
N ARG A 317 17.71 -18.55 8.66
CA ARG A 317 16.78 -17.49 8.28
C ARG A 317 15.36 -17.75 8.79
N VAL A 318 14.81 -18.92 8.49
CA VAL A 318 13.46 -19.33 8.93
C VAL A 318 13.35 -19.31 10.45
N ARG A 319 14.39 -19.80 11.16
CA ARG A 319 14.45 -19.74 12.63
C ARG A 319 14.45 -18.31 13.14
N ARG A 320 15.20 -17.38 12.52
CA ARG A 320 15.21 -15.95 12.89
C ARG A 320 13.81 -15.35 12.74
N LEU A 321 13.18 -15.54 11.59
CA LEU A 321 11.84 -15.00 11.32
C LEU A 321 10.82 -15.52 12.32
N HIS A 322 10.78 -16.84 12.56
CA HIS A 322 9.88 -17.40 13.58
C HIS A 322 10.15 -16.88 14.99
N ASN A 323 11.42 -16.68 15.37
CA ASN A 323 11.76 -16.11 16.67
C ASN A 323 11.26 -14.66 16.81
N SER A 324 11.39 -13.86 15.75
CA SER A 324 10.83 -12.50 15.70
C SER A 324 9.31 -12.50 15.91
N VAL A 325 8.57 -13.35 15.19
CA VAL A 325 7.11 -13.49 15.38
C VAL A 325 6.76 -13.89 16.82
N ARG A 326 7.50 -14.83 17.42
CA ARG A 326 7.28 -15.25 18.81
C ARG A 326 7.57 -14.13 19.80
N ALA A 327 8.60 -13.32 19.56
CA ALA A 327 8.96 -12.20 20.42
C ALA A 327 7.86 -11.13 20.39
N VAL A 328 7.34 -10.78 19.22
CA VAL A 328 6.24 -9.80 19.09
C VAL A 328 4.97 -10.32 19.75
N LYS A 329 4.60 -11.59 19.55
CA LYS A 329 3.44 -12.21 20.22
C LYS A 329 3.57 -12.24 21.76
N ARG A 330 4.78 -12.46 22.29
CA ARG A 330 5.05 -12.41 23.74
C ARG A 330 4.90 -10.99 24.28
N SER A 331 5.53 -10.02 23.61
CA SER A 331 5.41 -8.59 23.98
C SER A 331 3.95 -8.14 24.04
N ALA A 332 3.16 -8.43 23.01
CA ALA A 332 1.73 -8.10 22.99
C ALA A 332 0.94 -8.77 24.13
N ARG A 333 1.30 -10.00 24.52
CA ARG A 333 0.66 -10.71 25.63
C ARG A 333 1.05 -10.11 26.99
N ASP A 334 2.31 -9.75 27.17
CA ASP A 334 2.82 -9.15 28.40
C ASP A 334 2.19 -7.77 28.63
N THR A 335 2.00 -6.97 27.58
CA THR A 335 1.27 -5.70 27.66
C THR A 335 -0.19 -5.89 28.05
N ARG A 336 -0.91 -6.83 27.39
CA ARG A 336 -2.31 -7.15 27.77
C ARG A 336 -2.44 -7.64 29.20
N ASN A 337 -1.46 -8.41 29.68
CA ASN A 337 -1.44 -8.88 31.07
C ASN A 337 -1.18 -7.71 32.04
N ARG A 338 -0.33 -6.74 31.67
CA ARG A 338 -0.13 -5.51 32.46
C ARG A 338 -1.37 -4.63 32.49
N GLU A 339 -2.03 -4.41 31.37
CA GLU A 339 -3.30 -3.67 31.30
C GLU A 339 -4.38 -4.33 32.17
N ARG A 340 -4.52 -5.66 32.10
CA ARG A 340 -5.43 -6.41 32.98
C ARG A 340 -5.05 -6.37 34.45
N GLN A 341 -3.76 -6.26 34.78
CA GLN A 341 -3.32 -6.10 36.17
C GLN A 341 -3.58 -4.67 36.68
N SER A 342 -3.41 -3.66 35.83
CA SER A 342 -3.78 -2.26 36.13
C SER A 342 -5.29 -2.09 36.30
N ASP A 343 -6.11 -2.80 35.52
CA ASP A 343 -7.58 -2.79 35.64
C ASP A 343 -8.10 -3.65 36.81
N SER A 344 -7.24 -4.46 37.43
CA SER A 344 -7.56 -5.23 38.64
C SER A 344 -7.33 -4.48 39.95
N PHE A 345 -7.17 -3.15 39.89
CA PHE A 345 -7.05 -2.33 41.09
C PHE A 345 -8.38 -2.35 41.87
N VAL A 346 -8.44 -3.19 42.89
CA VAL A 346 -9.51 -3.18 43.91
C VAL A 346 -9.33 -1.91 44.74
N PRO A 347 -10.27 -0.95 44.72
CA PRO A 347 -10.18 0.22 45.56
C PRO A 347 -10.53 -0.20 46.99
N GLY A 348 -9.50 -0.46 47.80
CA GLY A 348 -9.70 -0.99 49.15
C GLY A 348 -8.41 -1.22 49.93
N ALA A 349 -7.45 -0.32 49.85
CA ALA A 349 -6.37 -0.25 50.83
C ALA A 349 -6.05 1.21 51.12
N THR A 350 -6.63 1.69 52.21
CA THR A 350 -6.42 2.99 52.84
C THR A 350 -4.95 3.24 53.15
N SER A 351 -4.37 4.29 52.56
CA SER A 351 -3.50 5.22 53.27
C SER A 351 -3.40 6.56 52.52
N LEU A 352 -4.11 7.56 53.05
CA LEU A 352 -3.87 9.00 52.86
C LEU A 352 -2.78 9.46 53.87
N PRO A 353 -2.23 10.70 53.83
CA PRO A 353 -2.36 11.77 52.82
C PRO A 353 -1.03 12.51 52.46
N ALA A 354 -1.02 13.25 51.35
CA ALA A 354 -0.25 14.51 51.18
C ALA A 354 -0.79 15.21 49.90
N SER A 355 -1.76 16.12 50.03
CA SER A 355 -1.56 17.58 50.13
C SER A 355 -0.72 18.21 49.01
N SER A 356 -1.40 19.04 48.22
CA SER A 356 -0.94 20.22 47.47
C SER A 356 0.22 20.06 46.50
N ASP A 357 -0.08 20.17 45.20
CA ASP A 357 0.63 21.10 44.30
C ASP A 357 -0.12 21.26 42.97
N LEU A 358 -1.22 22.02 43.02
CA LEU A 358 -1.96 22.45 41.83
C LEU A 358 -1.36 23.73 41.18
N ALA A 359 -0.26 24.26 41.74
CA ALA A 359 0.39 25.48 41.25
C ALA A 359 1.59 25.23 40.33
N ALA A 360 2.16 24.01 40.31
CA ALA A 360 3.32 23.68 39.47
C ALA A 360 2.95 23.35 38.01
N ALA A 361 1.70 22.97 37.73
CA ALA A 361 1.26 22.55 36.39
C ALA A 361 1.08 23.73 35.41
N ALA A 362 0.80 24.95 35.90
CA ALA A 362 0.59 26.11 35.03
C ALA A 362 1.90 26.74 34.51
N ALA A 363 3.01 26.61 35.25
CA ALA A 363 4.30 27.16 34.84
C ALA A 363 5.00 26.31 33.75
N VAL A 364 4.73 25.01 33.71
CA VAL A 364 5.33 24.07 32.72
C VAL A 364 4.68 24.23 31.33
N ALA A 365 3.40 24.60 31.26
CA ALA A 365 2.71 24.80 29.98
C ALA A 365 3.21 26.05 29.23
N VAL A 366 3.60 27.12 29.94
CA VAL A 366 4.10 28.35 29.31
C VAL A 366 5.55 28.19 28.83
N ALA A 367 6.37 27.40 29.53
CA ALA A 367 7.73 27.09 29.10
C ALA A 367 7.76 26.19 27.85
N ALA A 368 6.82 25.26 27.70
CA ALA A 368 6.73 24.38 26.54
C ALA A 368 6.40 25.12 25.23
N VAL A 369 5.53 26.15 25.29
CA VAL A 369 5.15 26.93 24.10
C VAL A 369 6.30 27.81 23.61
N VAL A 370 7.12 28.37 24.50
CA VAL A 370 8.28 29.19 24.12
C VAL A 370 9.39 28.34 23.48
N VAL A 371 9.59 27.09 23.92
CA VAL A 371 10.58 26.18 23.32
C VAL A 371 10.19 25.73 21.91
N VAL A 372 8.90 25.50 21.64
CA VAL A 372 8.43 25.10 20.30
C VAL A 372 8.61 26.23 19.27
N VAL A 373 8.37 27.49 19.66
CA VAL A 373 8.55 28.64 18.75
C VAL A 373 10.03 28.90 18.45
N VAL A 374 10.93 28.71 19.42
CA VAL A 374 12.39 28.90 19.21
C VAL A 374 12.99 27.77 18.33
N VAL A 375 12.48 26.54 18.43
CA VAL A 375 12.94 25.41 17.60
C VAL A 375 12.50 25.55 16.14
N VAL A 376 11.31 26.08 15.88
CA VAL A 376 10.81 26.31 14.50
C VAL A 376 11.61 27.42 13.80
N VAL A 377 11.97 28.49 14.51
CA VAL A 377 12.77 29.59 13.92
C VAL A 377 14.24 29.20 13.72
N ALA A 378 14.81 28.36 14.59
CA ALA A 378 16.16 27.82 14.41
C ALA A 378 16.24 26.79 13.26
N GLY A 379 15.19 26.00 13.03
CA GLY A 379 15.10 25.01 11.95
C GLY A 379 15.18 25.63 10.55
N SER A 380 14.54 26.79 10.34
CA SER A 380 14.56 27.48 9.04
C SER A 380 15.93 28.09 8.70
N VAL A 381 16.77 28.41 9.68
CA VAL A 381 18.11 28.95 9.45
C VAL A 381 19.12 27.83 9.13
N VAL A 382 18.94 26.62 9.70
CA VAL A 382 19.81 25.47 9.43
C VAL A 382 19.61 24.93 8.01
N VAL A 383 18.39 24.94 7.47
CA VAL A 383 18.11 24.50 6.09
C VAL A 383 18.81 25.39 5.05
N ASN A 384 18.95 26.69 5.33
CA ASN A 384 19.63 27.63 4.42
C ASN A 384 21.17 27.54 4.46
N ILE A 385 21.76 26.89 5.47
CA ILE A 385 23.22 26.69 5.57
C ILE A 385 23.65 25.28 5.10
N VAL A 386 22.77 24.27 5.23
CA VAL A 386 23.11 22.86 4.90
C VAL A 386 23.06 22.55 3.40
N CYS A 387 22.18 23.21 2.62
CA CYS A 387 22.08 23.01 1.16
C CYS A 387 23.35 23.37 0.36
N PRO A 388 24.07 24.48 0.63
CA PRO A 388 25.32 24.78 -0.08
C PRO A 388 26.53 23.93 0.37
N VAL A 389 26.50 23.36 1.59
CA VAL A 389 27.58 22.49 2.08
C VAL A 389 27.49 21.08 1.46
N MET A 390 26.28 20.55 1.27
CA MET A 390 26.04 19.25 0.59
C MET A 390 26.47 19.26 -0.89
N THR A 391 26.29 20.38 -1.59
CA THR A 391 26.77 20.55 -2.99
C THR A 391 28.29 20.61 -3.08
N THR A 392 28.96 21.17 -2.06
CA THR A 392 30.43 21.24 -2.00
C THR A 392 31.06 19.89 -1.61
N ILE A 393 30.37 19.09 -0.79
CA ILE A 393 30.82 17.74 -0.41
C ILE A 393 30.63 16.75 -1.57
N ASN A 394 29.54 16.84 -2.34
CA ASN A 394 29.32 15.98 -3.50
C ASN A 394 30.34 16.24 -4.63
N SER A 395 30.82 17.46 -4.82
CA SER A 395 31.88 17.75 -5.81
C SER A 395 33.25 17.20 -5.37
N LEU A 396 33.55 17.19 -4.07
CA LEU A 396 34.76 16.61 -3.49
C LEU A 396 34.75 15.07 -3.50
N ILE A 397 33.58 14.44 -3.34
CA ILE A 397 33.42 12.98 -3.45
C ILE A 397 33.66 12.53 -4.89
N VAL A 398 33.12 13.24 -5.88
CA VAL A 398 33.32 12.90 -7.31
C VAL A 398 34.80 13.06 -7.72
N GLN A 399 35.54 14.04 -7.18
CA GLN A 399 36.98 14.18 -7.44
C GLN A 399 37.83 13.09 -6.76
N ARG A 400 37.44 12.58 -5.58
CA ARG A 400 38.18 11.48 -4.90
C ARG A 400 37.95 10.11 -5.55
N THR A 401 36.79 9.84 -6.12
CA THR A 401 36.52 8.56 -6.80
C THR A 401 37.35 8.41 -8.09
N VAL A 402 37.73 9.52 -8.74
CA VAL A 402 38.61 9.51 -9.92
C VAL A 402 40.06 9.19 -9.55
N VAL A 403 40.53 9.57 -8.35
CA VAL A 403 41.92 9.34 -7.92
C VAL A 403 42.15 7.91 -7.40
N ILE A 404 41.14 7.27 -6.80
CA ILE A 404 41.25 5.90 -6.23
C ILE A 404 41.34 4.81 -7.32
N SER A 405 40.89 5.12 -8.55
CA SER A 405 41.04 4.23 -9.73
C SER A 405 42.49 3.94 -10.14
N SER A 406 43.47 4.72 -9.64
CA SER A 406 44.88 4.60 -10.02
C SER A 406 45.72 3.61 -9.18
N LYS A 407 45.14 2.97 -8.14
CA LYS A 407 45.92 2.14 -7.19
C LYS A 407 45.39 0.72 -6.92
N LEU A 408 44.48 0.17 -7.74
CA LEU A 408 43.98 -1.20 -7.56
C LEU A 408 44.75 -2.24 -8.41
N PRO A 409 44.92 -3.48 -7.92
CA PRO A 409 45.62 -4.55 -8.63
C PRO A 409 44.95 -4.88 -9.97
N LYS A 410 45.75 -5.24 -10.98
CA LYS A 410 45.31 -5.49 -12.37
C LYS A 410 44.23 -6.57 -12.53
N SER A 411 43.97 -7.42 -11.52
CA SER A 411 42.91 -8.44 -11.52
C SER A 411 41.51 -7.86 -11.24
N SER A 412 41.39 -6.82 -10.42
CA SER A 412 40.09 -6.19 -10.09
C SER A 412 39.59 -5.24 -11.18
N LEU A 413 40.49 -4.77 -12.05
CA LEU A 413 40.19 -3.86 -13.19
C LEU A 413 39.48 -4.55 -14.37
N LYS A 414 39.58 -5.88 -14.50
CA LYS A 414 38.85 -6.63 -15.54
C LYS A 414 37.37 -6.79 -15.19
N ILE A 415 37.05 -7.02 -13.92
CA ILE A 415 35.67 -7.22 -13.45
C ILE A 415 34.89 -5.90 -13.48
N THR A 416 35.50 -4.79 -13.06
CA THR A 416 34.86 -3.46 -13.11
C THR A 416 34.70 -2.91 -14.52
N ARG A 417 35.62 -3.19 -15.46
CA ARG A 417 35.43 -2.79 -16.88
C ARG A 417 34.38 -3.63 -17.60
N SER A 418 34.23 -4.91 -17.22
CA SER A 418 33.15 -5.77 -17.72
C SER A 418 31.80 -5.25 -17.23
N LEU A 419 31.63 -5.07 -15.92
CA LEU A 419 30.39 -4.55 -15.32
C LEU A 419 30.02 -3.16 -15.83
N ARG A 420 30.98 -2.26 -16.05
CA ARG A 420 30.69 -0.90 -16.57
C ARG A 420 30.20 -0.92 -18.03
N ARG A 421 30.80 -1.74 -18.90
CA ARG A 421 30.29 -1.94 -20.27
C ARG A 421 28.91 -2.61 -20.28
N THR A 422 28.67 -3.54 -19.36
CA THR A 422 27.37 -4.23 -19.26
C THR A 422 26.26 -3.31 -18.73
N VAL A 423 26.58 -2.36 -17.85
CA VAL A 423 25.63 -1.33 -17.39
C VAL A 423 25.35 -0.28 -18.49
N GLU A 424 26.35 0.08 -19.30
CA GLU A 424 26.17 0.98 -20.46
C GLU A 424 25.35 0.31 -21.59
N ASP A 425 25.44 -1.01 -21.76
CA ASP A 425 24.59 -1.77 -22.69
C ASP A 425 23.18 -2.06 -22.13
N PHE A 426 23.01 -2.08 -20.80
CA PHE A 426 21.72 -2.28 -20.11
C PHE A 426 20.82 -1.04 -20.13
N LEU A 427 21.37 0.16 -20.35
CA LEU A 427 20.67 1.45 -20.35
C LEU A 427 20.33 1.97 -21.76
N ARG A 428 20.61 1.23 -22.83
CA ARG A 428 20.13 1.58 -24.18
C ARG A 428 18.69 1.05 -24.37
N PRO A 429 17.77 1.89 -24.88
CA PRO A 429 16.35 1.54 -25.03
C PRO A 429 16.11 0.34 -25.95
#